data_AF-A0A5E4IIB9-F1
#
_entry.id   AF-A0A5E4IIB9-F1
#
_cell.length_a   1.000
_cell.length_b   1.000
_cell.length_c   1.000
_cell.angle_alpha   90.00
_cell.angle_beta   90.00
_cell.angle_gamma   90.00
#
_symmetry.space_group_name_H-M   'P 1'
#
loop_
_entity.id
_entity.type
_entity.pdbx_description
1 polymer ?
#
loop_
_entity_poly.entity_id
_entity_poly.type
_entity_poly.pdbx_seq_one_letter_code
_entity_poly.pdbx_strand_id
1 'polypeptide(L)' 'MDPGDRVSIEKGGVGYQGVLMPPRSKDHVVIKLDNGYYIGLRRSESRIEPI' A
#
# COMPACT_ATOMS: atom_id res chain seq x y z
N MET A 1 -5.94 7.74 -6.89
CA MET A 1 -5.65 6.77 -5.81
C MET A 1 -6.06 7.44 -4.54
N ASP A 2 -7.22 7.08 -4.07
CA ASP A 2 -7.87 7.63 -2.90
C ASP A 2 -7.91 6.57 -1.79
N PRO A 3 -7.94 6.99 -0.50
CA PRO A 3 -8.14 6.04 0.58
C PRO A 3 -9.41 5.21 0.36
N GLY A 4 -9.29 3.89 0.45
CA GLY A 4 -10.36 2.93 0.12
C GLY A 4 -10.16 2.22 -1.23
N ASP A 5 -9.30 2.73 -2.11
CA ASP A 5 -8.96 2.06 -3.37
C ASP A 5 -8.22 0.75 -3.12
N ARG A 6 -8.45 -0.24 -4.00
CA ARG A 6 -7.65 -1.46 -4.02
C ARG A 6 -6.40 -1.22 -4.85
N VAL A 7 -5.25 -1.63 -4.32
CA VAL A 7 -3.94 -1.27 -4.87
C VAL A 7 -3.00 -2.46 -4.83
N SER A 8 -2.10 -2.51 -5.81
CA SER A 8 -0.95 -3.40 -5.85
C SER A 8 0.30 -2.59 -5.52
N ILE A 9 1.12 -3.10 -4.62
CA ILE A 9 2.38 -2.49 -4.23
C ILE A 9 3.51 -3.49 -4.43
N GLU A 10 4.51 -3.13 -5.21
CA GLU A 10 5.75 -3.89 -5.34
C GLU A 10 6.87 -3.21 -4.57
N LYS A 11 7.56 -3.97 -3.72
CA LYS A 11 8.76 -3.53 -3.00
C LYS A 11 9.81 -4.63 -3.01
N GLY A 12 10.98 -4.35 -3.59
CA GLY A 12 12.13 -5.27 -3.54
C GLY A 12 11.83 -6.66 -4.10
N GLY A 13 11.00 -6.74 -5.14
CA GLY A 13 10.56 -8.01 -5.74
C GLY A 13 9.42 -8.72 -5.01
N VAL A 14 8.87 -8.15 -3.93
CA VAL A 14 7.70 -8.68 -3.23
C VAL A 14 6.48 -7.83 -3.56
N GLY A 15 5.42 -8.48 -4.06
CA GLY A 15 4.12 -7.87 -4.32
C GLY A 15 3.18 -8.00 -3.12
N TYR A 16 2.49 -6.91 -2.81
CA TYR A 16 1.45 -6.81 -1.80
C TYR A 16 0.18 -6.26 -2.44
N GLN A 17 -0.96 -6.82 -2.06
CA GLN A 17 -2.25 -6.33 -2.52
C GLN A 17 -3.14 -6.05 -1.32
N GLY A 18 -3.89 -4.96 -1.40
CA GLY A 18 -4.76 -4.57 -0.31
C GLY A 18 -5.50 -3.27 -0.58
N VAL A 19 -6.18 -2.79 0.45
CA VAL A 19 -6.93 -1.55 0.43
C VAL A 19 -6.07 -0.41 0.95
N LEU A 20 -5.96 0.68 0.20
CA LEU A 20 -5.22 1.86 0.59
C LEU A 20 -5.85 2.53 1.80
N MET A 21 -5.08 2.67 2.88
CA MET A 21 -5.53 3.35 4.08
C MET A 21 -5.23 4.85 4.03
N PRO A 22 -6.01 5.68 4.75
CA PRO A 22 -5.72 7.10 4.87
C PRO A 22 -4.28 7.33 5.37
N PRO A 23 -3.47 8.13 4.65
CA PRO A 23 -2.09 8.33 5.01
C PRO A 23 -1.98 9.14 6.31
N ARG A 24 -1.12 8.68 7.22
CA ARG A 24 -0.68 9.48 8.38
C ARG A 24 0.54 10.35 8.08
N SER A 25 1.27 10.04 7.00
CA SER A 25 2.45 10.77 6.50
C SER A 25 2.57 10.58 4.98
N LYS A 26 3.27 11.48 4.29
CA LYS A 26 3.53 11.39 2.84
C LYS A 26 4.60 10.34 2.48
N ASP A 27 5.49 10.01 3.43
CA ASP A 27 6.64 9.12 3.17
C ASP A 27 6.28 7.64 3.23
N HIS A 28 5.14 7.32 3.84
CA HIS A 28 4.69 5.94 4.04
C HIS A 28 3.33 5.73 3.40
N VAL A 29 3.19 4.57 2.77
CA VAL A 29 1.89 4.05 2.33
C VAL A 29 1.50 2.93 3.28
N VAL A 30 0.23 2.93 3.69
CA VAL A 30 -0.32 1.86 4.52
C VAL A 30 -1.44 1.20 3.74
N ILE A 31 -1.41 -0.12 3.65
CA ILE A 31 -2.51 -0.90 3.07
C ILE A 31 -3.01 -1.93 4.07
N LYS A 32 -4.32 -2.21 4.00
CA LYS A 32 -4.93 -3.35 4.68
C LYS A 32 -4.94 -4.55 3.74
N LEU A 33 -4.23 -5.59 4.13
CA LEU A 33 -4.19 -6.87 3.42
C LEU A 33 -5.49 -7.65 3.63
N ASP A 34 -5.78 -8.59 2.75
CA ASP A 34 -6.99 -9.42 2.82
C ASP A 34 -7.05 -10.31 4.06
N ASN A 35 -5.90 -10.67 4.62
CA ASN A 35 -5.81 -11.40 5.88
C ASN A 35 -6.10 -10.54 7.13
N GLY A 36 -6.47 -9.27 6.94
CA GLY A 36 -6.82 -8.34 8.01
C GLY A 36 -5.64 -7.56 8.63
N TYR A 37 -4.40 -7.87 8.24
CA TYR A 37 -3.22 -7.16 8.73
C TYR A 37 -2.96 -5.87 7.96
N TYR A 38 -2.33 -4.92 8.64
CA TYR A 38 -1.85 -3.68 8.02
C TYR A 38 -0.35 -3.76 7.78
N ILE A 39 0.09 -3.28 6.62
CA ILE A 39 1.51 -3.13 6.31
C ILE A 39 1.81 -1.68 5.92
N GLY A 40 2.89 -1.15 6.50
CA GLY A 40 3.43 0.16 6.15
C GLY A 40 4.70 0.01 5.32
N LEU A 41 4.74 0.66 4.17
CA LEU A 41 5.87 0.62 3.23
C LEU A 41 6.35 2.05 2.97
N ARG A 42 7.67 2.23 2.78
CA ARG A 42 8.22 3.52 2.33
C ARG A 42 7.84 3.76 0.88
N ARG A 43 7.17 4.89 0.61
CA ARG A 43 6.67 5.23 -0.72
C ARG A 43 7.80 5.42 -1.73
N SER A 44 8.95 5.92 -1.30
CA SER A 44 10.14 6.11 -2.14
C SER A 44 10.76 4.79 -2.65
N GLU A 45 10.50 3.68 -1.98
CA GLU A 45 11.05 2.35 -2.31
C GLU A 45 10.00 1.41 -2.91
N SER A 46 8.78 1.91 -3.16
CA SER A 46 7.64 1.09 -3.52
C SER A 46 6.99 1.60 -4.81
N ARG A 47 6.67 0.69 -5.72
CA ARG A 47 5.84 0.98 -6.89
C ARG A 47 4.39 0.69 -6.54
N ILE A 48 3.52 1.67 -6.70
CA ILE A 48 2.11 1.59 -6.30
C ILE A 48 1.24 1.76 -7.55
N GLU A 49 0.34 0.81 -7.79
CA GLU A 49 -0.56 0.80 -8.94
C GLU A 49 -2.00 0.50 -8.51
N PRO A 50 -3.02 1.17 -9.09
CA PRO A 50 -4.41 0.79 -8.89
C PRO A 50 -4.69 -0.57 -9.55
N ILE A 51 -5.67 -1.30 -8.99
CA ILE A 51 -6.18 -2.57 -9.55
C ILE A 51 -7.59 -2.35 -10.07
#